data_AF-A0A9W9FKX4-F1
#
_entry.id   AF-A0A9W9FKX4-F1
#
_cell.length_a   1.000
_cell.length_b   1.000
_cell.length_c   1.000
_cell.angle_alpha   90.00
_cell.angle_beta   90.00
_cell.angle_gamma   90.00
#
_symmetry.space_group_name_H-M   'P 1'
#
loop_
_entity.id
_entity.type
_entity.pdbx_description
1 polymer ?
#
loop_
_entity_poly.entity_id
_entity_poly.type
_entity_poly.pdbx_seq_one_letter_code
_entity_poly.pdbx_strand_id
1 'polypeptide(L)'
;MSAPETRESILARLVAKEKVMLASFTGIQQPSAILLDIINDPLKVAALIHAIERQVTHLRQRTLLFDRGEATIFDRTLITLLSQGASSQNFGLMEFYLIHYVHVKPHGPNEHNKALINAHLAGQGLMDSGYATTRTIDTILNLAPASTAGADSAPLHSAVSEETASVVAPLPQQQQGEEEKKVAGVNNLVGVYQRAKAEYYKHDAEGRHDRKSNAVRFLRDTAENLLRHLRISGLSGHPLIAELEELAPLSRSHFIRLTGGRKRSFDPRPPEMCRVPCRPRTARDGAILGSSA
;
A
#
# COMPACT_ATOMS: atom_id res chain seq x y z
N MET A 1 31.81 -12.39 30.80
CA MET A 1 31.20 -12.48 29.45
C MET A 1 29.97 -13.37 29.60
N SER A 2 28.74 -12.85 29.39
CA SER A 2 27.54 -13.70 29.52
C SER A 2 27.47 -14.65 28.34
N ALA A 3 27.04 -15.89 28.59
CA ALA A 3 26.80 -16.85 27.52
C ALA A 3 25.78 -16.29 26.51
N PRO A 4 25.91 -16.60 25.21
CA PRO A 4 24.95 -16.17 24.20
C PRO A 4 23.57 -16.75 24.52
N GLU A 5 22.54 -15.90 24.56
CA GLU A 5 21.15 -16.34 24.76
C GLU A 5 20.76 -17.38 23.69
N THR A 6 20.21 -18.51 24.12
CA THR A 6 19.70 -19.52 23.20
C THR A 6 18.38 -19.06 22.58
N ARG A 7 18.10 -19.50 21.34
CA ARG A 7 16.84 -19.19 20.64
C ARG A 7 15.61 -19.54 21.46
N GLU A 8 15.63 -20.68 22.16
CA GLU A 8 14.54 -21.12 23.04
C GLU A 8 14.35 -20.18 24.22
N SER A 9 15.44 -19.68 24.83
CA SER A 9 15.38 -18.71 25.92
C SER A 9 14.74 -17.39 25.46
N ILE A 10 15.08 -16.92 24.25
CA ILE A 10 14.48 -15.72 23.65
C ILE A 10 12.98 -15.92 23.43
N LEU A 11 12.56 -17.04 22.82
CA LEU A 11 11.15 -17.33 22.55
C LEU A 11 10.34 -17.43 23.86
N ALA A 12 10.87 -18.11 24.87
CA ALA A 12 10.23 -18.21 26.18
C ALA A 12 10.04 -16.82 26.83
N ARG A 13 11.05 -15.95 26.71
CA ARG A 13 10.98 -14.57 27.20
C ARG A 13 9.94 -13.73 26.44
N LEU A 14 9.82 -13.90 25.12
CA LEU A 14 8.80 -13.21 24.33
C LEU A 14 7.38 -13.64 24.74
N VAL A 15 7.14 -14.95 24.92
CA VAL A 15 5.86 -15.48 25.39
C VAL A 15 5.54 -15.01 26.81
N ALA A 16 6.53 -14.95 27.70
CA ALA A 16 6.34 -14.40 29.04
C ALA A 16 5.94 -12.91 28.99
N LYS A 17 6.60 -12.11 28.14
CA LYS A 17 6.25 -10.69 27.92
C LYS A 17 4.86 -10.51 27.34
N GLU A 18 4.46 -11.34 26.37
CA GLU A 18 3.11 -11.37 25.81
C GLU A 18 2.06 -11.58 26.90
N LYS A 19 2.27 -12.55 27.80
CA LYS A 19 1.35 -12.82 28.92
C LYS A 19 1.23 -11.63 29.89
N VAL A 20 2.36 -11.02 30.25
CA VAL A 20 2.38 -9.84 31.13
C VAL A 20 1.63 -8.67 30.48
N MET A 21 1.88 -8.45 29.19
CA MET A 21 1.21 -7.40 28.42
C MET A 21 -0.30 -7.67 28.35
N LEU A 22 -0.70 -8.88 27.97
CA LEU A 22 -2.11 -9.26 27.93
C LEU A 22 -2.81 -8.98 29.27
N ALA A 23 -2.23 -9.44 30.39
CA ALA A 23 -2.79 -9.24 31.72
C ALA A 23 -3.00 -7.75 32.07
N SER A 24 -2.06 -6.89 31.69
CA SER A 24 -2.14 -5.44 31.95
C SER A 24 -3.30 -4.76 31.22
N PHE A 25 -3.69 -5.25 30.04
CA PHE A 25 -4.77 -4.67 29.25
C PHE A 25 -6.12 -5.35 29.49
N THR A 26 -6.15 -6.64 29.83
CA THR A 26 -7.40 -7.32 30.21
C THR A 26 -8.03 -6.79 31.50
N GLY A 27 -7.22 -6.20 32.39
CA GLY A 27 -7.69 -5.63 33.65
C GLY A 27 -8.30 -4.22 33.53
N ILE A 28 -8.28 -3.60 32.35
CA ILE A 28 -8.76 -2.23 32.16
C ILE A 28 -10.28 -2.22 32.08
N GLN A 29 -10.92 -1.82 33.17
CA GLN A 29 -12.38 -1.67 33.28
C GLN A 29 -12.86 -0.23 33.08
N GLN A 30 -11.95 0.75 33.19
CA GLN A 30 -12.27 2.16 33.01
C GLN A 30 -11.45 2.73 31.85
N PRO A 31 -12.08 3.40 30.88
CA PRO A 31 -11.39 4.04 29.77
C PRO A 31 -10.59 5.26 30.26
N SER A 32 -9.46 5.53 29.61
CA SER A 32 -8.72 6.79 29.82
C SER A 32 -9.54 8.00 29.38
N ALA A 33 -9.17 9.19 29.83
CA ALA A 33 -9.82 10.45 29.42
C ALA A 33 -9.82 10.63 27.88
N ILE A 34 -8.80 10.11 27.21
CA ILE A 34 -8.68 10.16 25.75
C ILE A 34 -9.66 9.19 25.11
N LEU A 35 -9.71 7.96 25.60
CA LEU A 35 -10.64 6.95 25.09
C LEU A 35 -12.10 7.32 25.38
N LEU A 36 -12.39 7.98 26.50
CA LEU A 36 -13.71 8.55 26.79
C LEU A 36 -14.16 9.55 25.74
N ASP A 37 -13.28 10.45 25.28
CA ASP A 37 -13.60 11.40 24.20
C ASP A 37 -13.93 10.71 22.88
N ILE A 38 -13.31 9.54 22.62
CA ILE A 38 -13.58 8.72 21.44
C ILE A 38 -14.92 7.99 21.59
N ILE A 39 -15.18 7.35 22.73
CA ILE A 39 -16.38 6.54 22.96
C ILE A 39 -17.64 7.42 22.97
N ASN A 40 -17.55 8.66 23.46
CA ASN A 40 -18.66 9.61 23.47
C ASN A 40 -19.04 10.11 22.07
N ASP A 41 -18.24 9.82 21.05
CA ASP A 41 -18.52 10.16 19.65
C ASP A 41 -18.74 8.87 18.83
N PRO A 42 -19.97 8.60 18.37
CA PRO A 42 -20.30 7.35 17.67
C PRO A 42 -19.52 7.18 16.36
N LEU A 43 -19.10 8.27 15.71
CA LEU A 43 -18.31 8.18 14.48
C LEU A 43 -16.86 7.82 14.78
N LYS A 44 -16.28 8.43 15.82
CA LYS A 44 -14.90 8.11 16.24
C LYS A 44 -14.78 6.68 16.76
N VAL A 45 -15.73 6.21 17.56
CA VAL A 45 -15.70 4.83 18.09
C VAL A 45 -15.85 3.80 16.96
N ALA A 46 -16.73 4.04 15.98
CA ALA A 46 -16.89 3.17 14.83
C ALA A 46 -15.60 3.11 13.98
N ALA A 47 -15.01 4.28 13.68
CA ALA A 47 -13.75 4.36 12.95
C ALA A 47 -12.60 3.65 13.67
N LEU A 48 -12.55 3.72 15.00
CA LEU A 48 -11.54 3.01 15.80
C LEU A 48 -11.75 1.48 15.75
N ILE A 49 -13.00 1.01 15.88
CA ILE A 49 -13.31 -0.42 15.77
C ILE A 49 -12.92 -0.95 14.39
N HIS A 50 -13.30 -0.26 13.31
CA HIS A 50 -12.90 -0.64 11.96
C HIS A 50 -11.38 -0.66 11.78
N ALA A 51 -10.66 0.32 12.37
CA ALA A 51 -9.21 0.35 12.33
C ALA A 51 -8.57 -0.89 12.97
N ILE A 52 -9.11 -1.33 14.11
CA ILE A 52 -8.67 -2.53 14.83
C ILE A 52 -8.99 -3.77 14.00
N GLU A 53 -10.21 -3.90 13.50
CA GLU A 53 -10.63 -5.05 12.68
C GLU A 53 -9.81 -5.18 11.40
N ARG A 54 -9.54 -4.06 10.71
CA ARG A 54 -8.69 -4.05 9.52
C ARG A 54 -7.27 -4.46 9.85
N GLN A 55 -6.71 -3.94 10.95
CA GLN A 55 -5.38 -4.33 11.40
C GLN A 55 -5.31 -5.84 11.68
N VAL A 56 -6.29 -6.39 12.39
CA VAL A 56 -6.33 -7.83 12.68
C VAL A 56 -6.55 -8.66 11.41
N THR A 57 -7.37 -8.19 10.48
CA THR A 57 -7.56 -8.84 9.17
C THR A 57 -6.23 -8.94 8.43
N HIS A 58 -5.43 -7.87 8.42
CA HIS A 58 -4.10 -7.89 7.84
C HIS A 58 -3.15 -8.86 8.57
N LEU A 59 -3.17 -8.87 9.91
CA LEU A 59 -2.31 -9.76 10.70
C LEU A 59 -2.67 -11.24 10.50
N ARG A 60 -3.95 -11.58 10.35
CA ARG A 60 -4.41 -12.96 10.11
C ARG A 60 -3.96 -13.52 8.76
N GLN A 61 -3.58 -12.67 7.80
CA GLN A 61 -3.02 -13.11 6.52
C GLN A 61 -1.54 -13.51 6.63
N ARG A 62 -0.90 -13.32 7.79
CA ARG A 62 0.52 -13.57 8.03
C ARG A 62 0.71 -14.74 8.99
N THR A 63 1.87 -15.41 8.93
CA THR A 63 2.23 -16.43 9.92
C THR A 63 2.53 -15.75 11.25
N LEU A 64 1.75 -16.07 12.30
CA LEU A 64 1.88 -15.40 13.60
C LEU A 64 2.92 -16.04 14.53
N LEU A 65 3.95 -16.65 13.96
CA LEU A 65 4.96 -17.38 14.73
C LEU A 65 6.17 -16.48 15.02
N PHE A 66 6.57 -16.40 16.30
CA PHE A 66 7.74 -15.66 16.74
C PHE A 66 9.05 -16.23 16.18
N ASP A 67 9.09 -17.54 15.95
CA ASP A 67 10.27 -18.27 15.51
C ASP A 67 10.78 -17.84 14.13
N ARG A 68 9.88 -17.31 13.28
CA ARG A 68 10.17 -16.76 11.95
C ARG A 68 10.30 -15.24 11.93
N GLY A 69 10.08 -14.57 13.07
CA GLY A 69 10.10 -13.11 13.15
C GLY A 69 8.97 -12.43 12.35
N GLU A 70 7.94 -13.19 11.96
CA GLU A 70 6.84 -12.70 11.12
C GLU A 70 5.77 -11.97 11.94
N ALA A 71 5.82 -12.10 13.28
CA ALA A 71 4.89 -11.51 14.24
C ALA A 71 5.61 -10.87 15.42
N THR A 72 5.11 -9.72 15.86
CA THR A 72 5.56 -9.06 17.09
C THR A 72 4.72 -9.51 18.28
N ILE A 73 5.21 -9.22 19.50
CA ILE A 73 4.43 -9.44 20.73
C ILE A 73 3.11 -8.65 20.66
N PHE A 74 3.13 -7.47 20.04
CA PHE A 74 1.95 -6.63 19.90
C PHE A 74 0.90 -7.27 19.00
N ASP A 75 1.32 -7.87 17.89
CA ASP A 75 0.42 -8.51 16.92
C ASP A 75 -0.37 -9.67 17.54
N ARG A 76 0.33 -10.52 18.29
CA ARG A 76 -0.33 -11.63 18.99
C ARG A 76 -1.22 -11.13 20.13
N THR A 77 -0.75 -10.17 20.92
CA THR A 77 -1.54 -9.58 22.00
C THR A 77 -2.83 -8.93 21.47
N LEU A 78 -2.76 -8.20 20.35
CA LEU A 78 -3.93 -7.60 19.71
C LEU A 78 -4.98 -8.65 19.33
N ILE A 79 -4.53 -9.75 18.71
CA ILE A 79 -5.41 -10.83 18.27
C ILE A 79 -6.04 -11.54 19.46
N THR A 80 -5.26 -11.80 20.52
CA THR A 80 -5.78 -12.42 21.74
C THR A 80 -6.78 -11.50 22.44
N LEU A 81 -6.50 -10.21 22.58
CA LEU A 81 -7.44 -9.23 23.14
C LEU A 81 -8.75 -9.15 22.34
N LEU A 82 -8.66 -9.17 20.99
CA LEU A 82 -9.85 -9.17 20.14
C LEU A 82 -10.68 -10.47 20.31
N SER A 83 -10.01 -11.62 20.45
CA SER A 83 -10.69 -12.91 20.63
C SER A 83 -11.49 -13.02 21.93
N GLN A 84 -11.17 -12.19 22.93
CA GLN A 84 -11.93 -12.08 24.18
C GLN A 84 -13.21 -11.23 24.02
N GLY A 85 -13.36 -10.53 22.89
CA GLY A 85 -14.57 -9.79 22.52
C GLY A 85 -14.26 -8.51 21.75
N ALA A 86 -14.89 -8.34 20.58
CA ALA A 86 -14.77 -7.15 19.74
C ALA A 86 -15.82 -6.07 20.08
N SER A 87 -16.20 -5.96 21.35
CA SER A 87 -17.21 -4.98 21.78
C SER A 87 -16.59 -3.59 21.95
N SER A 88 -17.39 -2.53 21.72
CA SER A 88 -17.06 -1.14 22.08
C SER A 88 -16.80 -0.94 23.58
N GLN A 89 -17.13 -1.95 24.39
CA GLN A 89 -16.86 -2.00 25.84
C GLN A 89 -15.53 -2.69 26.18
N ASN A 90 -14.78 -3.21 25.20
CA ASN A 90 -13.45 -3.75 25.45
C ASN A 90 -12.41 -2.61 25.48
N PHE A 91 -12.42 -1.86 26.59
CA PHE A 91 -11.52 -0.72 26.77
C PHE A 91 -10.06 -1.14 26.72
N GLY A 92 -9.72 -2.32 27.27
CA GLY A 92 -8.39 -2.90 27.19
C GLY A 92 -7.86 -3.02 25.78
N LEU A 93 -8.67 -3.56 24.86
CA LEU A 93 -8.34 -3.66 23.44
C LEU A 93 -8.14 -2.29 22.78
N MET A 94 -9.03 -1.34 23.07
CA MET A 94 -8.98 0.00 22.47
C MET A 94 -7.77 0.79 22.97
N GLU A 95 -7.51 0.80 24.28
CA GLU A 95 -6.32 1.41 24.87
C GLU A 95 -5.04 0.78 24.32
N PHE A 96 -5.00 -0.55 24.23
CA PHE A 96 -3.87 -1.27 23.67
C PHE A 96 -3.55 -0.82 22.24
N TYR A 97 -4.59 -0.74 21.39
CA TYR A 97 -4.43 -0.29 20.01
C TYR A 97 -3.93 1.15 19.92
N LEU A 98 -4.51 2.05 20.72
CA LEU A 98 -4.10 3.46 20.76
C LEU A 98 -2.62 3.60 21.16
N ILE A 99 -2.18 2.87 22.18
CA ILE A 99 -0.80 2.96 22.68
C ILE A 99 0.20 2.33 21.70
N HIS A 100 -0.09 1.14 21.17
CA HIS A 100 0.91 0.36 20.43
C HIS A 100 0.85 0.51 18.91
N TYR A 101 -0.31 0.84 18.34
CA TYR A 101 -0.46 1.01 16.88
C TYR A 101 -0.60 2.47 16.49
N VAL A 102 -1.36 3.26 17.26
CA VAL A 102 -1.48 4.71 17.03
C VAL A 102 -0.30 5.47 17.66
N HIS A 103 0.42 4.87 18.61
CA HIS A 103 1.55 5.46 19.34
C HIS A 103 1.16 6.61 20.29
N VAL A 104 -0.02 6.52 20.87
CA VAL A 104 -0.48 7.41 21.95
C VAL A 104 0.38 7.16 23.19
N LYS A 105 0.94 8.23 23.76
CA LYS A 105 1.77 8.14 24.96
C LYS A 105 0.89 8.35 26.21
N PRO A 106 0.81 7.38 27.14
CA PRO A 106 -0.04 7.51 28.34
C PRO A 106 0.25 8.74 29.20
N HIS A 107 1.52 9.19 29.23
CA HIS A 107 1.96 10.38 29.97
C HIS A 107 2.41 11.52 29.04
N GLY A 108 1.98 11.48 27.78
CA GLY A 108 2.32 12.49 26.78
C GLY A 108 1.43 13.75 26.87
N PRO A 109 1.78 14.81 26.12
CA PRO A 109 0.92 15.99 26.00
C PRO A 109 -0.43 15.60 25.40
N ASN A 110 -1.53 15.93 26.09
CA ASN A 110 -2.88 15.58 25.67
C ASN A 110 -3.22 16.14 24.28
N GLU A 111 -2.74 17.33 23.92
CA GLU A 111 -2.97 17.93 22.60
C GLU A 111 -2.32 17.12 21.48
N HIS A 112 -1.08 16.66 21.69
CA HIS A 112 -0.37 15.85 20.70
C HIS A 112 -1.06 14.49 20.50
N ASN A 113 -1.45 13.83 21.58
CA ASN A 113 -2.19 12.58 21.52
C ASN A 113 -3.53 12.75 20.78
N LYS A 114 -4.27 13.82 21.08
CA LYS A 114 -5.53 14.13 20.38
C LYS A 114 -5.32 14.37 18.88
N ALA A 115 -4.29 15.14 18.51
CA ALA A 115 -3.96 15.39 17.11
C ALA A 115 -3.63 14.09 16.36
N LEU A 116 -2.84 13.21 16.98
CA LEU A 116 -2.45 11.92 16.42
C LEU A 116 -3.66 11.00 16.20
N ILE A 117 -4.55 10.92 17.19
CA ILE A 117 -5.79 10.13 17.12
C ILE A 117 -6.71 10.68 16.03
N ASN A 118 -6.94 12.00 16.02
CA ASN A 118 -7.81 12.61 15.01
C ASN A 118 -7.27 12.40 13.59
N ALA A 119 -5.95 12.52 13.40
CA ALA A 119 -5.32 12.22 12.11
C ALA A 119 -5.47 10.74 11.72
N HIS A 120 -5.26 9.83 12.66
CA HIS A 120 -5.46 8.40 12.43
C HIS A 120 -6.90 8.10 12.04
N LEU A 121 -7.88 8.52 12.84
CA LEU A 121 -9.31 8.28 12.61
C LEU A 121 -9.82 8.94 11.33
N ALA A 122 -9.35 10.15 10.98
CA ALA A 122 -9.67 10.76 9.69
C ALA A 122 -9.13 9.92 8.53
N GLY A 123 -7.91 9.40 8.64
CA GLY A 123 -7.35 8.46 7.67
C GLY A 123 -8.15 7.15 7.57
N GLN A 124 -8.67 6.65 8.69
CA GLN A 124 -9.57 5.49 8.72
C GLN A 124 -10.86 5.77 7.96
N GLY A 125 -11.52 6.91 8.24
CA GLY A 125 -12.73 7.32 7.54
C GLY A 125 -12.52 7.45 6.04
N LEU A 126 -11.36 7.96 5.60
CA LEU A 126 -11.02 8.01 4.19
C LEU A 126 -10.88 6.60 3.58
N MET A 127 -10.20 5.68 4.26
CA MET A 127 -10.08 4.29 3.80
C MET A 127 -11.44 3.61 3.72
N ASP A 128 -12.27 3.73 4.75
CA ASP A 128 -13.61 3.16 4.80
C ASP A 128 -14.50 3.72 3.67
N SER A 129 -14.41 5.02 3.40
CA SER A 129 -15.09 5.66 2.25
C SER A 129 -14.56 5.18 0.90
N GLY A 130 -13.26 4.90 0.80
CA GLY A 130 -12.62 4.35 -0.39
C GLY A 130 -13.06 2.91 -0.67
N TYR A 131 -13.22 2.08 0.37
CA TYR A 131 -13.78 0.73 0.25
C TYR A 131 -15.27 0.74 -0.12
N ALA A 132 -16.06 1.68 0.42
CA ALA A 132 -17.44 1.90 0.01
C ALA A 132 -17.52 2.33 -1.47
N THR A 133 -16.64 3.24 -1.88
CA THR A 133 -16.55 3.71 -3.28
C THR A 133 -16.10 2.59 -4.21
N THR A 134 -15.17 1.73 -3.81
CA THR A 134 -14.70 0.59 -4.63
C THR A 134 -15.80 -0.46 -4.82
N ARG A 135 -16.61 -0.77 -3.78
CA ARG A 135 -17.81 -1.61 -3.94
C ARG A 135 -18.85 -0.96 -4.87
N THR A 136 -19.01 0.36 -4.79
CA THR A 136 -19.92 1.09 -5.69
C THR A 136 -19.39 1.09 -7.12
N ILE A 137 -18.08 1.22 -7.32
CA ILE A 137 -17.42 1.13 -8.63
C ILE A 137 -17.52 -0.29 -9.20
N ASP A 138 -17.32 -1.35 -8.40
CA ASP A 138 -17.54 -2.74 -8.85
C ASP A 138 -19.02 -3.01 -9.18
N THR A 139 -19.95 -2.31 -8.52
CA THR A 139 -21.39 -2.41 -8.83
C THR A 139 -21.75 -1.61 -10.09
N ILE A 140 -21.15 -0.44 -10.30
CA ILE A 140 -21.35 0.43 -11.47
C ILE A 140 -20.67 -0.15 -12.72
N LEU A 141 -19.47 -0.74 -12.57
CA LEU A 141 -18.75 -1.41 -13.67
C LEU A 141 -19.38 -2.74 -14.07
N ASN A 142 -20.23 -3.34 -13.23
CA ASN A 142 -21.00 -4.55 -13.55
C ASN A 142 -22.44 -4.26 -13.99
N LEU A 143 -22.83 -3.00 -14.15
CA LEU A 143 -24.15 -2.59 -14.64
C LEU A 143 -24.02 -1.57 -15.79
N ALA A 144 -23.64 -2.08 -16.96
CA ALA A 144 -23.95 -1.48 -18.26
C ALA A 144 -24.13 -2.62 -19.30
N PRO A 145 -24.96 -2.43 -20.34
CA PRO A 145 -26.18 -3.21 -20.50
C PRO A 145 -26.05 -4.32 -21.54
N ALA A 146 -26.68 -5.47 -21.27
CA ALA A 146 -27.12 -6.37 -22.32
C ALA A 146 -28.60 -6.04 -22.60
N SER A 147 -28.87 -5.34 -23.71
CA SER A 147 -30.22 -5.18 -24.23
C SER A 147 -30.36 -6.00 -25.51
N THR A 148 -31.41 -6.82 -25.54
CA THR A 148 -32.27 -7.31 -26.66
C THR A 148 -32.77 -8.71 -26.25
N ALA A 149 -34.03 -9.12 -26.33
CA ALA A 149 -35.29 -8.55 -26.79
C ALA A 149 -36.42 -9.52 -26.31
N GLY A 150 -37.67 -9.06 -26.18
CA GLY A 150 -38.82 -10.00 -26.08
C GLY A 150 -40.08 -9.50 -25.37
N ALA A 151 -40.93 -8.82 -26.14
CA ALA A 151 -42.41 -8.88 -26.17
C ALA A 151 -43.30 -8.39 -25.00
N ASP A 152 -44.26 -7.55 -25.44
CA ASP A 152 -45.66 -7.40 -25.02
C ASP A 152 -46.05 -6.74 -23.69
N SER A 153 -46.42 -5.45 -23.77
CA SER A 153 -47.81 -4.96 -23.98
C SER A 153 -48.05 -3.59 -23.32
N ALA A 154 -48.67 -2.68 -24.08
CA ALA A 154 -48.88 -1.25 -23.83
C ALA A 154 -50.21 -0.98 -23.04
N PRO A 155 -50.79 0.26 -23.01
CA PRO A 155 -50.27 1.62 -22.83
C PRO A 155 -51.08 2.44 -21.78
N LEU A 156 -50.64 3.65 -21.37
CA LEU A 156 -51.58 4.77 -21.12
C LEU A 156 -50.92 6.17 -21.23
N HIS A 157 -51.31 6.89 -22.29
CA HIS A 157 -51.56 8.34 -22.47
C HIS A 157 -50.65 9.39 -21.77
N SER A 158 -49.90 10.22 -22.55
CA SER A 158 -50.23 11.61 -23.01
C SER A 158 -50.15 12.67 -21.89
N ALA A 159 -49.56 13.86 -22.02
CA ALA A 159 -49.27 14.67 -23.18
C ALA A 159 -48.15 15.70 -22.88
N VAL A 160 -47.59 16.21 -23.97
CA VAL A 160 -46.60 17.29 -24.08
C VAL A 160 -47.21 18.65 -23.72
N SER A 161 -46.42 19.54 -23.10
CA SER A 161 -46.46 20.97 -23.38
C SER A 161 -45.10 21.60 -23.04
N GLU A 162 -44.45 22.12 -24.07
CA GLU A 162 -43.32 23.05 -24.00
C GLU A 162 -43.84 24.43 -23.60
N GLU A 163 -43.15 25.12 -22.69
CA GLU A 163 -43.17 26.58 -22.67
C GLU A 163 -41.83 27.14 -22.20
N THR A 164 -41.35 28.08 -22.98
CA THR A 164 -40.07 28.79 -22.91
C THR A 164 -39.99 29.74 -21.71
N ALA A 165 -38.93 29.65 -20.90
CA ALA A 165 -38.45 30.80 -20.13
C ALA A 165 -36.96 30.68 -19.78
N SER A 166 -36.18 31.59 -20.34
CA SER A 166 -34.78 31.87 -20.02
C SER A 166 -34.66 32.40 -18.58
N VAL A 167 -33.99 31.64 -17.71
CA VAL A 167 -33.38 32.17 -16.48
C VAL A 167 -32.02 31.51 -16.29
N VAL A 168 -30.99 32.35 -16.29
CA VAL A 168 -29.57 32.03 -16.21
C VAL A 168 -29.26 31.23 -14.93
N ALA A 169 -28.86 29.98 -15.09
CA ALA A 169 -28.28 29.17 -14.02
C ALA A 169 -26.79 29.52 -13.83
N PRO A 170 -26.27 29.65 -12.58
CA PRO A 170 -24.86 29.89 -12.34
C PRO A 170 -24.03 28.62 -12.67
N LEU A 171 -22.89 28.81 -13.34
CA LEU A 171 -21.93 27.75 -13.67
C LEU A 171 -21.41 27.00 -12.42
N PRO A 172 -21.11 25.68 -12.50
CA PRO A 172 -20.47 24.94 -11.42
C PRO A 172 -18.95 25.23 -11.37
N GLN A 173 -18.47 25.84 -10.29
CA GLN A 173 -17.05 26.13 -10.01
C GLN A 173 -16.25 24.94 -9.42
N GLN A 174 -16.67 23.68 -9.60
CA GLN A 174 -16.00 22.54 -8.94
C GLN A 174 -14.94 21.79 -9.78
N GLN A 175 -14.74 22.13 -11.06
CA GLN A 175 -13.77 21.42 -11.92
C GLN A 175 -12.34 22.00 -11.88
N GLN A 176 -12.16 23.26 -11.49
CA GLN A 176 -10.84 23.93 -11.54
C GLN A 176 -9.86 23.41 -10.48
N GLY A 177 -10.32 23.06 -9.28
CA GLY A 177 -9.45 22.61 -8.19
C GLY A 177 -8.87 21.19 -8.34
N GLU A 178 -9.52 20.32 -9.13
CA GLU A 178 -9.01 18.97 -9.39
C GLU A 178 -7.98 18.94 -10.52
N GLU A 179 -8.17 19.73 -11.57
CA GLU A 179 -7.19 19.86 -12.65
C GLU A 179 -5.88 20.48 -12.14
N GLU A 180 -5.95 21.51 -11.30
CA GLU A 180 -4.76 22.12 -10.69
C GLU A 180 -3.94 21.13 -9.85
N LYS A 181 -4.62 20.27 -9.06
CA LYS A 181 -3.95 19.22 -8.28
C LYS A 181 -3.32 18.13 -9.16
N LYS A 182 -3.99 17.75 -10.25
CA LYS A 182 -3.45 16.79 -11.25
C LYS A 182 -2.21 17.35 -11.92
N VAL A 183 -2.26 18.61 -12.35
CA VAL A 183 -1.13 19.31 -12.99
C VAL A 183 0.04 19.49 -12.01
N ALA A 184 -0.23 19.88 -10.75
CA ALA A 184 0.80 20.00 -9.72
C ALA A 184 1.50 18.66 -9.41
N GLY A 185 0.74 17.56 -9.36
CA GLY A 185 1.28 16.21 -9.20
C GLY A 185 2.21 15.81 -10.36
N VAL A 186 1.79 16.07 -11.59
CA VAL A 186 2.60 15.81 -12.79
C VAL A 186 3.88 16.63 -12.78
N ASN A 187 3.83 17.92 -12.45
CA ASN A 187 5.01 18.79 -12.37
C ASN A 187 6.06 18.27 -11.37
N ASN A 188 5.62 17.75 -10.23
CA ASN A 188 6.53 17.13 -9.27
C ASN A 188 7.19 15.87 -9.87
N LEU A 189 6.42 14.98 -10.50
CA LEU A 189 6.97 13.78 -11.15
C LEU A 189 7.94 14.14 -12.29
N VAL A 190 7.66 15.19 -13.06
CA VAL A 190 8.57 15.73 -14.08
C VAL A 190 9.88 16.19 -13.45
N GLY A 191 9.82 16.93 -12.34
CA GLY A 191 11.02 17.36 -11.61
C GLY A 191 11.87 16.19 -11.10
N VAL A 192 11.23 15.14 -10.57
CA VAL A 192 11.92 13.91 -10.14
C VAL A 192 12.56 13.19 -11.33
N TYR A 193 11.84 13.10 -12.45
CA TYR A 193 12.36 12.49 -13.69
C TYR A 193 13.60 13.22 -14.20
N GLN A 194 13.57 14.55 -14.29
CA GLN A 194 14.71 15.34 -14.73
C GLN A 194 15.93 15.16 -13.82
N ARG A 195 15.72 15.09 -12.50
CA ARG A 195 16.79 14.80 -11.53
C ARG A 195 17.37 13.40 -11.73
N ALA A 196 16.52 12.39 -11.90
CA ALA A 196 16.94 11.02 -12.16
C ALA A 196 17.74 10.90 -13.47
N LYS A 197 17.32 11.63 -14.51
CA LYS A 197 18.01 11.70 -15.81
C LYS A 197 19.40 12.31 -15.65
N ALA A 198 19.51 13.43 -14.93
CA ALA A 198 20.80 14.07 -14.66
C ALA A 198 21.75 13.16 -13.86
N GLU A 199 21.25 12.47 -12.83
CA GLU A 199 22.02 11.53 -12.01
C GLU A 199 22.50 10.32 -12.82
N TYR A 200 21.67 9.81 -13.73
CA TYR A 200 22.04 8.76 -14.67
C TYR A 200 23.22 9.17 -15.55
N TYR A 201 23.15 10.31 -16.24
CA TYR A 201 24.25 10.77 -17.11
C TYR A 201 25.53 11.08 -16.33
N LYS A 202 25.39 11.63 -15.12
CA LYS A 202 26.54 11.85 -14.22
C LYS A 202 27.26 10.55 -13.91
N HIS A 203 26.52 9.49 -13.54
CA HIS A 203 27.13 8.20 -13.21
C HIS A 203 27.52 7.36 -14.43
N ASP A 204 26.94 7.63 -15.59
CA ASP A 204 27.40 7.03 -16.85
C ASP A 204 28.81 7.52 -17.20
N ALA A 205 29.11 8.80 -16.96
CA ALA A 205 30.44 9.39 -17.13
C ALA A 205 31.46 8.95 -16.07
N GLU A 206 31.04 8.73 -14.82
CA GLU A 206 31.94 8.40 -13.69
C GLU A 206 32.36 6.91 -13.60
N GLY A 207 31.75 6.01 -14.39
CA GLY A 207 32.16 4.59 -14.50
C GLY A 207 31.95 3.69 -13.27
N ARG A 208 31.39 4.21 -12.16
CA ARG A 208 31.16 3.42 -10.92
C ARG A 208 29.93 2.51 -11.04
N HIS A 209 30.15 1.20 -11.16
CA HIS A 209 29.12 0.19 -11.46
C HIS A 209 27.92 0.18 -10.49
N ASP A 210 28.15 0.26 -9.17
CA ASP A 210 27.06 0.17 -8.17
C ASP A 210 26.16 1.40 -8.15
N ARG A 211 26.76 2.60 -8.26
CA ARG A 211 26.02 3.86 -8.34
C ARG A 211 25.27 3.98 -9.66
N LYS A 212 25.87 3.47 -10.74
CA LYS A 212 25.26 3.37 -12.07
C LYS A 212 24.03 2.46 -12.06
N SER A 213 24.10 1.28 -11.44
CA SER A 213 22.95 0.36 -11.34
C SER A 213 21.76 0.99 -10.60
N ASN A 214 22.03 1.70 -9.49
CA ASN A 214 20.99 2.41 -8.74
C ASN A 214 20.40 3.58 -9.51
N ALA A 215 21.22 4.39 -10.18
CA ALA A 215 20.76 5.51 -10.99
C ALA A 215 19.91 5.03 -12.19
N VAL A 216 20.32 3.97 -12.88
CA VAL A 216 19.56 3.37 -13.99
C VAL A 216 18.23 2.79 -13.51
N ARG A 217 18.23 2.11 -12.35
CA ARG A 217 17.00 1.62 -11.71
C ARG A 217 16.02 2.74 -11.41
N PHE A 218 16.53 3.82 -10.82
CA PHE A 218 15.72 4.97 -10.43
C PHE A 218 15.17 5.72 -11.65
N LEU A 219 15.98 5.89 -12.69
CA LEU A 219 15.55 6.46 -13.97
C LEU A 219 14.44 5.64 -14.61
N ARG A 220 14.59 4.30 -14.69
CA ARG A 220 13.54 3.41 -15.23
C ARG A 220 12.24 3.59 -14.45
N ASP A 221 12.30 3.47 -13.13
CA ASP A 221 11.11 3.47 -12.28
C ASP A 221 10.38 4.82 -12.36
N THR A 222 11.13 5.92 -12.40
CA THR A 222 10.56 7.26 -12.50
C THR A 222 9.97 7.52 -13.88
N ALA A 223 10.63 7.06 -14.95
CA ALA A 223 10.12 7.19 -16.32
C ALA A 223 8.82 6.38 -16.52
N GLU A 224 8.80 5.12 -16.07
CA GLU A 224 7.61 4.27 -16.14
C GLU A 224 6.45 4.83 -15.29
N ASN A 225 6.74 5.37 -14.11
CA ASN A 225 5.72 5.97 -13.24
C ASN A 225 5.14 7.25 -13.86
N LEU A 226 5.99 8.14 -14.36
CA LEU A 226 5.56 9.38 -15.02
C LEU A 226 4.74 9.08 -16.28
N LEU A 227 5.19 8.14 -17.12
CA LEU A 227 4.44 7.72 -18.32
C LEU A 227 3.06 7.16 -17.96
N ARG A 228 2.97 6.33 -16.92
CA ARG A 228 1.70 5.80 -16.43
C ARG A 228 0.80 6.93 -15.91
N HIS A 229 1.34 7.87 -15.14
CA HIS A 229 0.59 8.99 -14.59
C HIS A 229 0.05 9.92 -15.68
N LEU A 230 0.85 10.21 -16.72
CA LEU A 230 0.42 11.04 -17.85
C LEU A 230 -0.74 10.40 -18.61
N ARG A 231 -0.69 9.08 -18.84
CA ARG A 231 -1.76 8.33 -19.51
C ARG A 231 -3.05 8.27 -18.70
N ILE A 232 -2.96 7.99 -17.40
CA ILE A 232 -4.14 7.94 -16.51
C ILE A 232 -4.77 9.32 -16.32
N SER A 233 -3.96 10.38 -16.31
CA SER A 233 -4.44 11.76 -16.11
C SER A 233 -5.03 12.39 -17.38
N GLY A 234 -5.11 11.66 -18.49
CA GLY A 234 -5.62 12.18 -19.77
C GLY A 234 -4.67 13.17 -20.47
N LEU A 235 -3.43 13.32 -19.99
CA LEU A 235 -2.41 14.22 -20.53
C LEU A 235 -1.54 13.52 -21.57
N SER A 236 -2.16 12.74 -22.46
CA SER A 236 -1.48 11.96 -23.50
C SER A 236 -0.79 12.80 -24.58
N GLY A 237 -1.05 14.11 -24.63
CA GLY A 237 -0.38 15.08 -25.52
C GLY A 237 0.82 15.79 -24.90
N HIS A 238 1.26 15.41 -23.69
CA HIS A 238 2.39 16.08 -23.03
C HIS A 238 3.71 15.85 -23.79
N PRO A 239 4.56 16.88 -24.01
CA PRO A 239 5.76 16.78 -24.87
C PRO A 239 6.78 15.73 -24.41
N LEU A 240 6.80 15.43 -23.11
CA LEU A 240 7.69 14.41 -22.53
C LEU A 240 7.32 12.97 -22.87
N ILE A 241 6.13 12.70 -23.42
CA ILE A 241 5.70 11.31 -23.67
C ILE A 241 6.60 10.62 -24.68
N ALA A 242 6.93 11.30 -25.79
CA ALA A 242 7.83 10.75 -26.80
C ALA A 242 9.19 10.37 -26.20
N GLU A 243 9.75 11.24 -25.36
CA GLU A 243 11.01 10.99 -24.66
C GLU A 243 10.90 9.82 -23.67
N LEU A 244 9.80 9.73 -22.92
CA LEU A 244 9.59 8.68 -21.92
C LEU A 244 9.38 7.31 -22.57
N GLU A 245 8.69 7.26 -23.72
CA GLU A 245 8.49 6.04 -24.50
C GLU A 245 9.79 5.51 -25.09
N GLU A 246 10.76 6.38 -25.39
CA GLU A 246 12.10 5.98 -25.81
C GLU A 246 12.98 5.57 -24.61
N LEU A 247 12.97 6.38 -23.53
CA LEU A 247 13.93 6.23 -22.44
C LEU A 247 13.56 5.11 -21.45
N ALA A 248 12.28 4.81 -21.26
CA ALA A 248 11.83 3.72 -20.40
C ALA A 248 12.33 2.33 -20.87
N PRO A 249 12.14 1.90 -22.14
CA PRO A 249 12.66 0.62 -22.60
C PRO A 249 14.19 0.58 -22.64
N LEU A 250 14.85 1.71 -22.96
CA LEU A 250 16.30 1.82 -22.96
C LEU A 250 16.88 1.63 -21.55
N SER A 251 16.39 2.37 -20.57
CA SER A 251 16.82 2.28 -19.16
C SER A 251 16.53 0.90 -18.57
N ARG A 252 15.41 0.26 -18.95
CA ARG A 252 15.09 -1.13 -18.57
C ARG A 252 16.09 -2.13 -19.14
N SER A 253 16.41 -2.04 -20.42
CA SER A 253 17.40 -2.91 -21.07
C SER A 253 18.79 -2.72 -20.45
N HIS A 254 19.13 -1.47 -20.16
CA HIS A 254 20.39 -1.13 -19.50
C HIS A 254 20.47 -1.68 -18.08
N PHE A 255 19.38 -1.59 -17.30
CA PHE A 255 19.31 -2.17 -15.97
C PHE A 255 19.50 -3.69 -16.00
N ILE A 256 18.80 -4.38 -16.90
CA ILE A 256 18.90 -5.83 -17.07
C ILE A 256 20.34 -6.24 -17.41
N ARG A 257 21.04 -5.46 -18.24
CA ARG A 257 22.45 -5.69 -18.55
C ARG A 257 23.33 -5.54 -17.30
N LEU A 258 23.11 -4.51 -16.49
CA LEU A 258 23.88 -4.27 -15.26
C LEU A 258 23.60 -5.30 -14.16
N THR A 259 22.42 -5.92 -14.14
CA THR A 259 22.04 -6.94 -13.15
C THR A 259 22.26 -8.37 -13.62
N GLY A 260 22.94 -8.57 -14.76
CA GLY A 260 23.23 -9.91 -15.27
C GLY A 260 21.99 -10.68 -15.73
N GLY A 261 20.98 -9.98 -16.27
CA GLY A 261 19.77 -10.61 -16.83
C GLY A 261 18.57 -10.64 -15.88
N ARG A 262 18.68 -10.10 -14.65
CA ARG A 262 17.59 -10.12 -13.68
C ARG A 262 16.49 -9.12 -14.06
N LYS A 263 15.34 -9.65 -14.49
CA LYS A 263 14.08 -8.91 -14.73
C LYS A 263 13.22 -8.87 -13.46
N ARG A 264 12.26 -7.94 -13.41
CA ARG A 264 11.24 -7.93 -12.35
C ARG A 264 10.13 -8.94 -12.67
N SER A 265 9.41 -9.42 -11.67
CA SER A 265 8.29 -10.36 -11.89
C SER A 265 7.18 -9.79 -12.78
N PHE A 266 7.04 -8.47 -12.82
CA PHE A 266 6.01 -7.73 -13.56
C PHE A 266 6.47 -7.22 -14.93
N ASP A 267 7.73 -7.48 -15.29
CA ASP A 267 8.26 -7.15 -16.62
C ASP A 267 7.60 -8.09 -17.65
N PRO A 268 6.98 -7.57 -18.74
CA PRO A 268 6.45 -8.43 -19.79
C PRO A 268 7.55 -9.37 -20.28
N ARG A 269 7.27 -10.67 -20.18
CA ARG A 269 8.16 -11.69 -20.74
C ARG A 269 8.07 -11.54 -22.26
N PRO A 270 9.20 -11.56 -22.98
CA PRO A 270 9.12 -11.68 -24.43
C PRO A 270 8.33 -12.96 -24.76
N PRO A 271 7.58 -12.98 -25.88
CA PRO A 271 6.97 -14.22 -26.37
C PRO A 271 8.07 -15.30 -26.44
N GLU A 272 7.77 -16.47 -25.89
CA GLU A 272 8.75 -17.55 -25.68
C GLU A 272 9.54 -17.83 -26.97
N MET A 273 10.79 -17.38 -27.01
CA MET A 273 11.79 -17.94 -27.91
C MET A 273 12.74 -18.80 -27.08
N CYS A 274 12.68 -20.10 -27.35
CA CYS A 274 13.56 -21.17 -26.93
C CYS A 274 14.20 -21.01 -25.54
N ARG A 275 13.61 -21.70 -24.56
CA ARG A 275 14.32 -22.12 -23.34
C ARG A 275 15.54 -22.93 -23.77
N VAL A 276 16.70 -22.29 -23.87
CA VAL A 276 17.97 -23.02 -23.84
C VAL A 276 18.11 -23.50 -22.40
N PRO A 277 18.10 -24.80 -22.12
CA PRO A 277 18.29 -25.29 -20.76
C PRO A 277 19.69 -24.86 -20.30
N CYS A 278 19.74 -24.08 -19.21
CA CYS A 278 20.97 -23.89 -18.45
C CYS A 278 21.50 -25.27 -18.07
N ARG A 279 22.61 -25.70 -18.69
CA ARG A 279 23.30 -26.94 -18.30
C ARG A 279 23.67 -26.85 -16.82
N PRO A 280 23.50 -27.93 -16.04
CA PRO A 280 24.08 -28.02 -14.72
C PRO A 280 25.61 -27.92 -14.84
N ARG A 281 26.25 -27.20 -13.91
CA ARG A 281 27.71 -27.17 -13.74
C ARG A 281 28.19 -28.61 -13.59
N THR A 282 28.81 -29.14 -14.64
CA THR A 282 29.64 -30.34 -14.55
C THR A 282 30.81 -30.02 -13.63
N ALA A 283 30.89 -30.71 -12.50
CA ALA A 283 32.10 -30.82 -11.72
C ALA A 283 33.18 -31.38 -12.66
N ARG A 284 34.25 -30.60 -12.82
CA ARG A 284 35.35 -30.88 -13.72
C ARG A 284 36.20 -31.99 -13.12
N ASP A 285 36.51 -32.95 -13.98
CA ASP A 285 37.49 -34.00 -13.76
C ASP A 285 38.81 -33.46 -13.19
N GLY A 286 39.31 -34.17 -12.18
CA GLY A 286 40.69 -34.11 -11.71
C GLY A 286 41.19 -35.53 -11.52
N ALA A 287 41.49 -36.21 -12.63
CA ALA A 287 42.26 -37.44 -12.62
C ALA A 287 43.74 -37.09 -12.45
N ILE A 288 44.38 -37.60 -11.39
CA ILE A 288 45.84 -37.82 -11.34
C ILE A 288 46.09 -39.19 -10.69
N LEU A 289 46.39 -40.15 -11.58
CA LEU A 289 47.44 -41.19 -11.55
C LEU A 289 47.76 -41.91 -10.22
N GLY A 290 47.66 -43.25 -10.28
CA GLY A 290 48.16 -44.15 -9.26
C GLY A 290 49.68 -44.29 -9.23
N SER A 291 50.18 -44.90 -8.15
CA SER A 291 51.44 -45.64 -8.13
C SER A 291 51.42 -46.64 -6.99
N SER A 292 51.98 -47.81 -7.31
CA SER A 292 52.11 -49.06 -6.56
C SER A 292 52.64 -48.94 -5.12
N ALA A 293 52.12 -49.80 -4.24
CA ALA A 293 52.87 -50.83 -3.49
C ALA A 293 51.87 -51.74 -2.76
#